data_AF-A0A0D7ACC1-F1
#
_entry.id   AF-A0A0D7ACC1-F1
#
_cell.length_a   1.000
_cell.length_b   1.000
_cell.length_c   1.000
_cell.angle_alpha   90.00
_cell.angle_beta   90.00
_cell.angle_gamma   90.00
#
_symmetry.space_group_name_H-M   'P 1'
#
loop_
_entity.id
_entity.type
_entity.pdbx_description
1 polymer ?
#
loop_
_entity_poly.entity_id
_entity_poly.type
_entity_poly.pdbx_seq_one_letter_code
_entity_poly.pdbx_strand_id
1 'polypeptide(L)'
;MPYRSISSDIKQKALELVSDGWHIQDVCSVLGMCPRSVERWQANFDEQGTVNPAHPTRGRRRLLSPDIMHALNELIHENPTMYLDEI
;
A
#
# COMPACT_ATOMS: atom_id res chain seq x y z
N MET A 1 -20.68 7.61 4.33
CA MET A 1 -20.29 6.31 4.89
C MET A 1 -19.03 6.51 5.74
N PRO A 2 -18.98 5.99 6.99
CA PRO A 2 -17.78 6.04 7.81
C PRO A 2 -16.63 5.26 7.17
N TYR A 3 -15.39 5.59 7.52
CA TYR A 3 -14.23 4.87 7.01
C TYR A 3 -14.25 3.41 7.47
N ARG A 4 -14.13 2.50 6.51
CA ARG A 4 -14.01 1.06 6.73
C ARG A 4 -12.82 0.55 5.91
N SER A 5 -11.96 -0.24 6.54
CA SER A 5 -10.94 -0.97 5.80
C SER A 5 -11.61 -2.06 4.96
N ILE A 6 -11.37 -2.03 3.65
CA ILE A 6 -11.87 -3.02 2.68
C ILE A 6 -10.66 -3.82 2.21
N SER A 7 -10.74 -5.16 2.28
CA SER A 7 -9.67 -6.06 1.85
C SER A 7 -9.39 -5.93 0.35
N SER A 8 -8.16 -6.25 -0.06
CA SER A 8 -7.77 -6.30 -1.49
C SER A 8 -8.73 -7.16 -2.32
N ASP A 9 -9.12 -8.31 -1.78
CA ASP A 9 -9.87 -9.33 -2.50
C ASP A 9 -11.27 -8.84 -2.85
N ILE A 10 -11.91 -8.10 -1.93
CA ILE A 10 -13.22 -7.48 -2.17
C ILE A 10 -13.10 -6.39 -3.25
N LYS A 11 -12.01 -5.61 -3.24
CA LYS A 11 -11.77 -4.58 -4.26
C LYS A 11 -11.60 -5.21 -5.64
N GLN A 12 -10.81 -6.27 -5.71
CA GLN A 12 -10.56 -6.98 -6.97
C GLN A 12 -11.83 -7.65 -7.48
N LYS A 13 -12.61 -8.29 -6.60
CA LYS A 13 -13.91 -8.86 -6.98
C LYS A 13 -14.90 -7.80 -7.46
N ALA A 14 -14.91 -6.60 -6.86
CA ALA A 14 -15.75 -5.50 -7.33
C ALA A 14 -15.37 -5.07 -8.75
N LEU A 15 -14.08 -5.00 -9.07
CA LEU A 15 -13.61 -4.69 -10.43
C LEU A 15 -13.95 -5.81 -11.42
N GLU A 16 -13.76 -7.07 -11.03
CA GLU A 16 -14.14 -8.22 -11.86
C GLU A 16 -15.62 -8.18 -12.23
N LEU A 17 -16.51 -7.98 -11.25
CA LEU A 17 -17.95 -7.91 -11.50
C LEU A 17 -18.29 -6.76 -12.47
N VAL A 18 -17.69 -5.59 -12.29
CA VAL A 18 -17.89 -4.48 -13.23
C VAL A 18 -17.36 -4.83 -14.64
N SER A 19 -16.21 -5.51 -14.73
CA SER A 19 -15.65 -5.96 -16.02
C SER A 19 -16.48 -7.04 -16.71
N ASP A 20 -17.17 -7.89 -15.94
CA ASP A 20 -18.12 -8.88 -16.41
C ASP A 20 -19.45 -8.25 -16.90
N GLY A 21 -19.57 -6.92 -16.84
CA GLY A 21 -20.71 -6.16 -17.33
C GLY A 21 -21.77 -5.86 -16.26
N TRP A 22 -21.51 -6.14 -14.98
CA TRP A 22 -22.44 -5.78 -13.92
C TRP A 22 -22.50 -4.27 -13.72
N HIS A 23 -23.70 -3.76 -13.48
CA HIS A 23 -23.90 -2.35 -13.25
C HIS A 23 -23.27 -1.90 -11.93
N ILE A 24 -22.49 -0.82 -11.96
CA ILE A 24 -21.70 -0.35 -10.81
C ILE A 24 -22.55 -0.08 -9.56
N GLN A 25 -23.80 0.38 -9.73
CA GLN A 25 -24.70 0.64 -8.60
C GLN A 25 -25.12 -0.66 -7.90
N ASP A 26 -25.33 -1.73 -8.67
CA ASP A 26 -25.76 -3.03 -8.13
C ASP A 26 -24.61 -3.65 -7.34
N VAL A 27 -23.40 -3.64 -7.92
CA VAL A 27 -22.17 -4.08 -7.24
C VAL A 27 -21.96 -3.30 -5.94
N CYS A 28 -22.13 -1.98 -5.97
CA CYS A 28 -22.00 -1.12 -4.80
C CYS A 28 -23.05 -1.42 -3.72
N SER A 29 -24.29 -1.72 -4.14
CA SER A 29 -25.39 -2.06 -3.23
C SER A 29 -25.11 -3.37 -2.48
N VAL A 30 -24.62 -4.39 -3.19
CA VAL A 30 -24.34 -5.73 -2.65
C VAL A 30 -23.11 -5.71 -1.75
N LEU A 31 -22.04 -5.01 -2.15
CA LEU A 31 -20.78 -4.96 -1.40
C LEU A 31 -20.77 -3.88 -0.30
N GLY A 32 -21.83 -3.06 -0.21
CA GLY A 32 -21.99 -2.03 0.82
C GLY A 32 -20.96 -0.90 0.70
N MET A 33 -20.74 -0.42 -0.51
CA MET A 33 -19.71 0.57 -0.83
C MET A 33 -20.21 1.65 -1.80
N CYS A 34 -19.42 2.71 -2.03
CA CYS A 34 -19.82 3.79 -2.93
C CYS A 34 -19.22 3.62 -4.34
N PRO A 35 -19.92 4.04 -5.42
CA PRO A 35 -19.40 4.01 -6.80
C PRO A 35 -18.04 4.68 -6.96
N ARG A 36 -17.85 5.84 -6.31
CA ARG A 36 -16.56 6.55 -6.27
C ARG A 36 -15.39 5.70 -5.75
N SER A 37 -15.66 4.71 -4.88
CA SER A 37 -14.60 3.81 -4.40
C SER A 37 -14.19 2.83 -5.49
N VAL A 38 -15.15 2.28 -6.24
CA VAL A 38 -14.90 1.39 -7.38
C VAL A 38 -14.15 2.13 -8.48
N GLU A 39 -14.60 3.34 -8.85
CA GLU A 39 -13.94 4.20 -9.84
C GLU A 39 -12.47 4.46 -9.46
N ARG A 40 -12.21 4.79 -8.19
CA ARG A 40 -10.84 4.99 -7.70
C ARG A 40 -10.01 3.72 -7.76
N TRP A 41 -10.58 2.56 -7.46
CA TRP A 41 -9.85 1.29 -7.54
C TRP A 41 -9.52 0.93 -8.98
N GLN A 42 -10.44 1.19 -9.91
CA GLN A 42 -10.21 1.02 -11.34
C GLN A 42 -9.06 1.92 -11.80
N ALA A 43 -9.10 3.22 -11.49
CA ALA A 43 -8.03 4.15 -11.82
C ALA A 43 -6.67 3.71 -11.25
N ASN A 44 -6.62 3.29 -9.98
CA ASN A 44 -5.40 2.77 -9.39
C ASN A 44 -4.88 1.52 -10.11
N PHE A 45 -5.78 0.62 -10.52
CA PHE A 45 -5.43 -0.60 -11.23
C PHE A 45 -4.92 -0.31 -12.64
N ASP A 46 -5.57 0.61 -13.35
CA ASP A 46 -5.17 1.02 -14.70
C ASP A 46 -3.81 1.72 -14.70
N GLU A 47 -3.54 2.57 -13.70
CA GLU A 47 -2.28 3.30 -13.60
C GLU A 47 -1.12 2.45 -13.04
N GLN A 48 -1.38 1.54 -12.10
CA GLN A 48 -0.33 0.93 -11.27
C GLN A 48 -0.41 -0.60 -11.17
N GLY A 49 -1.39 -1.23 -11.82
CA GLY A 49 -1.62 -2.68 -11.76
C GLY A 49 -2.09 -3.19 -10.40
N THR A 50 -2.48 -2.31 -9.48
CA THR A 50 -2.92 -2.67 -8.13
C THR A 50 -4.04 -1.76 -7.63
N VAL A 51 -5.04 -2.35 -6.98
CA VAL A 51 -6.12 -1.62 -6.29
C VAL A 51 -5.65 -0.92 -5.00
N ASN A 52 -4.47 -1.29 -4.50
CA ASN A 52 -3.84 -0.79 -3.27
C ASN A 52 -2.44 -0.24 -3.55
N PRO A 53 -2.32 0.91 -4.23
CA PRO A 53 -1.04 1.52 -4.48
C PRO A 53 -0.36 1.95 -3.18
N ALA A 54 0.97 1.97 -3.18
CA ALA A 54 1.74 2.50 -2.05
C ALA A 54 1.46 4.00 -1.93
N HIS A 55 1.07 4.45 -0.74
CA HIS A 55 0.74 5.86 -0.53
C HIS A 55 2.00 6.74 -0.69
N PRO A 56 1.97 7.83 -1.47
CA PRO A 56 3.16 8.64 -1.80
C PRO A 56 3.77 9.33 -0.57
N THR A 57 3.01 9.51 0.51
CA THR A 57 3.50 10.09 1.77
C THR A 57 4.20 9.09 2.68
N ARG A 58 4.26 7.80 2.32
CA ARG A 58 5.06 6.83 3.06
C ARG A 58 6.50 6.91 2.56
N GLY A 59 7.40 7.34 3.43
CA GLY A 59 8.84 7.24 3.17
C GLY A 59 9.24 5.80 2.81
N ARG A 60 10.34 5.66 2.08
CA ARG A 60 10.89 4.36 1.71
C ARG A 60 11.03 3.49 2.97
N ARG A 61 10.59 2.22 2.88
CA ARG A 61 10.80 1.27 3.98
C ARG A 61 12.29 1.24 4.33
N ARG A 62 12.61 1.38 5.61
CA ARG A 62 13.99 1.30 6.09
C ARG A 62 14.50 -0.12 5.82
N LEU A 63 15.70 -0.20 5.24
CA LEU A 63 16.40 -1.48 5.06
C LEU A 63 16.94 -2.00 6.40
N LEU A 64 17.38 -1.07 7.24
CA LEU A 64 17.95 -1.35 8.55
C LEU A 64 16.87 -1.20 9.62
N SER A 65 16.80 -2.18 10.52
CA SER A 65 15.94 -2.09 11.70
C SER A 65 16.45 -0.98 12.63
N PRO A 66 15.59 -0.45 13.53
CA PRO A 66 16.02 0.51 14.54
C PRO A 66 17.21 -0.01 15.38
N ASP A 67 17.20 -1.29 15.74
CA ASP A 67 18.25 -1.91 16.55
C ASP A 67 19.59 -1.95 15.81
N ILE A 68 19.58 -2.34 14.53
CA ILE A 68 20.79 -2.33 13.69
C ILE A 68 21.30 -0.89 13.52
N MET A 69 20.40 0.08 13.30
CA MET A 69 20.81 1.48 13.21
C MET A 69 21.44 1.99 14.52
N HIS A 70 20.95 1.55 15.68
CA HIS A 70 21.51 1.96 16.95
C HIS A 70 22.91 1.37 17.14
N ALA A 71 23.08 0.07 16.90
CA ALA A 71 24.37 -0.62 16.97
C ALA A 71 25.40 -0.04 16.00
N LEU A 72 24.99 0.26 14.76
CA LEU A 72 25.86 0.95 13.79
C LEU A 72 26.30 2.33 14.29
N ASN A 73 25.39 3.07 14.90
CA ASN A 73 25.71 4.39 15.42
C ASN A 73 26.69 4.31 16.58
N GLU A 74 26.53 3.35 17.50
CA GLU A 74 27.48 3.10 18.58
C GLU A 74 28.86 2.73 18.04
N LEU A 75 28.92 1.79 17.09
CA LEU A 75 30.17 1.33 16.49
C LEU A 75 30.95 2.47 15.80
N ILE A 76 30.26 3.34 15.07
CA ILE A 76 30.86 4.52 14.42
C ILE A 76 31.36 5.53 15.46
N HIS A 77 30.64 5.70 16.58
CA HIS A 77 31.08 6.60 17.65
C HIS A 77 32.31 6.07 18.39
N GLU A 78 32.39 4.76 18.61
CA GLU A 78 33.54 4.11 19.26
C GLU A 78 34.78 4.08 18.35
N ASN A 79 34.57 3.90 17.04
CA ASN A 79 35.65 3.77 16.06
C ASN A 79 35.45 4.71 14.87
N PRO A 80 35.71 6.03 15.02
CA PRO A 80 35.40 7.03 13.99
C PRO A 80 36.26 6.92 12.71
N THR A 81 37.32 6.11 12.73
CA THR A 81 38.18 5.85 11.56
C THR A 81 37.85 4.54 10.85
N MET A 82 36.89 3.75 11.37
CA MET A 82 36.46 2.49 10.77
C MET A 82 35.71 2.76 9.48
N TYR A 83 36.01 2.01 8.43
CA TYR A 83 35.30 2.13 7.16
C TYR A 83 33.98 1.35 7.20
N LEU A 84 33.01 1.78 6.38
CA LEU A 84 31.68 1.15 6.34
C LEU A 84 31.68 -0.29 5.80
N ASP A 85 32.72 -0.68 5.05
CA ASP A 85 32.94 -2.04 4.54
C ASP A 85 33.62 -2.97 5.55
N GLU A 86 34.10 -2.42 6.68
CA GLU A 86 34.66 -3.18 7.81
C GLU A 86 33.59 -3.58 8.85
N ILE A 87 32.32 -3.22 8.59
CA ILE A 87 31.13 -3.48 9.43
C ILE A 87 30.29 -4.61 8.82
#